data_AF-A0A1B6IJS5-F1
#
_entry.id   AF-A0A1B6IJS5-F1
#
_cell.length_a   1.000
_cell.length_b   1.000
_cell.length_c   1.000
_cell.angle_alpha   90.00
_cell.angle_beta   90.00
_cell.angle_gamma   90.00
#
_symmetry.space_group_name_H-M   'P 1'
#
loop_
_entity.id
_entity.type
_entity.pdbx_description
1 polymer ?
#
loop_
_entity_poly.entity_id
_entity_poly.type
_entity_poly.pdbx_seq_one_letter_code
_entity_poly.pdbx_strand_id
1 'polypeptide(L)'
;MKCTAILLILVGIPLSNCLISLSDVGDIISFAHEVVIDVLQAWKLVKPFVEGEGPEHIDLPILKDKEKKLLSKISQVSRRMEQVDKLVQSATSASMLNLKQDIPTQIRLELRIDTLLELMSMMNFADNKFREYTDVGEDDNRTIASGLERHTLESFATYVVSHSPNSVQGILDRLHSMIYPDRDQGHAFLHTGILQLIRQVLQEGENSLCHVQQSPHQIIYNLYNSLQMTQLKGYAMMQFSWMLLRVYGKGNFTLESELMRERYLERMAEQAISLKEALSNADAAYWRCDPKHHVEGETYAQLTRLLQGYIQNEVDLNSQQTCRENCGYYQVTKQHGCYENNFCA
;
A
#
# COMPACT_ATOMS: atom_id res chain seq x y z
N MET A 1 -1.27 -43.81 -9.83
CA MET A 1 -1.96 -42.58 -9.39
C MET A 1 -1.15 -41.98 -8.26
N LYS A 2 -0.75 -40.71 -8.42
CA LYS A 2 0.36 -40.08 -7.71
C LYS A 2 -0.04 -39.60 -6.31
N CYS A 3 0.73 -39.99 -5.30
CA CYS A 3 0.84 -39.36 -4.00
C CYS A 3 2.29 -38.92 -3.80
N THR A 4 2.53 -37.62 -3.68
CA THR A 4 3.78 -36.99 -3.21
C THR A 4 3.35 -35.63 -2.64
N ALA A 5 3.22 -35.43 -1.32
CA ALA A 5 4.25 -35.26 -0.29
C ALA A 5 5.20 -34.09 -0.59
N ILE A 6 5.06 -32.98 0.15
CA ILE A 6 6.15 -32.03 0.40
C ILE A 6 6.09 -31.65 1.88
N LEU A 7 7.12 -32.08 2.61
CA LEU A 7 7.46 -31.75 3.98
C LEU A 7 8.58 -30.69 3.95
N LEU A 8 8.53 -29.75 4.90
CA LEU A 8 9.50 -28.68 5.15
C LEU A 8 10.96 -29.15 5.25
N ILE A 9 11.89 -28.31 4.77
CA ILE A 9 13.26 -28.21 5.30
C ILE A 9 13.62 -26.72 5.47
N LEU A 10 13.92 -26.35 6.73
CA LEU A 10 14.65 -25.15 7.14
C LEU A 10 16.16 -25.37 6.94
N VAL A 11 16.86 -24.44 6.28
CA VAL A 11 18.31 -24.21 6.45
C VAL A 11 18.55 -22.70 6.35
N GLY A 12 19.34 -22.14 7.27
CA GLY A 12 19.61 -20.70 7.36
C GLY A 12 21.00 -20.26 6.88
N ILE A 13 21.09 -18.92 6.76
CA ILE A 13 22.25 -17.97 6.82
C ILE A 13 23.02 -17.79 5.47
N PRO A 14 23.51 -16.57 5.07
CA PRO A 14 23.69 -15.30 5.81
C PRO A 14 23.05 -14.02 5.22
N LEU A 15 23.13 -12.96 6.03
CA LEU A 15 22.73 -11.58 5.75
C LEU A 15 23.14 -11.08 4.36
N SER A 16 22.13 -10.82 3.54
CA SER A 16 22.21 -9.85 2.45
C SER A 16 21.19 -8.77 2.80
N ASN A 17 21.62 -7.51 2.91
CA ASN A 17 20.72 -6.37 3.01
C ASN A 17 19.84 -6.35 1.74
N CYS A 18 18.67 -6.98 1.81
CA CYS A 18 17.70 -6.94 0.74
C CYS A 18 16.86 -5.69 0.94
N LEU A 19 17.01 -4.75 0.01
CA LEU A 19 16.02 -3.71 -0.27
C LEU A 19 14.64 -4.37 -0.27
N ILE A 20 13.74 -3.88 0.57
CA ILE A 20 12.35 -4.33 0.64
C ILE A 20 11.72 -4.08 -0.74
N SER A 21 11.73 -5.13 -1.56
CA SER A 21 10.93 -5.21 -2.78
C SER A 21 9.48 -5.28 -2.36
N LEU A 22 8.62 -4.49 -3.00
CA LEU A 22 7.16 -4.49 -2.82
C LEU A 22 6.48 -5.84 -3.15
N SER A 23 7.24 -6.91 -3.38
CA SER A 23 6.75 -8.28 -3.48
C SER A 23 6.34 -8.89 -2.12
N ASP A 24 6.80 -8.33 -0.99
CA ASP A 24 6.53 -8.88 0.35
C ASP A 24 5.37 -8.20 1.09
N VAL A 25 4.81 -7.14 0.51
CA VAL A 25 3.48 -6.62 0.87
C VAL A 25 2.57 -7.06 -0.26
N GLY A 26 1.59 -7.94 0.02
CA GLY A 26 0.59 -8.30 -0.99
C GLY A 26 0.05 -7.04 -1.68
N ASP A 27 -0.22 -7.14 -2.99
CA ASP A 27 -0.81 -6.07 -3.80
C ASP A 27 -1.86 -5.29 -2.98
N ILE A 28 -1.76 -3.96 -2.92
CA ILE A 28 -2.66 -3.10 -2.14
C ILE A 28 -4.13 -3.38 -2.46
N ILE A 29 -4.41 -3.82 -3.68
CA ILE A 29 -5.73 -4.27 -4.15
C ILE A 29 -6.19 -5.52 -3.39
N SER A 30 -5.31 -6.51 -3.25
CA SER A 30 -5.59 -7.75 -2.51
C SER A 30 -5.84 -7.44 -1.03
N PHE A 31 -5.02 -6.59 -0.43
CA PHE A 31 -5.22 -6.17 0.96
C PHE A 31 -6.54 -5.40 1.15
N ALA A 32 -6.87 -4.49 0.22
CA ALA A 32 -8.14 -3.77 0.25
C ALA A 32 -9.34 -4.73 0.17
N HIS A 33 -9.27 -5.75 -0.68
CA HIS A 33 -10.30 -6.78 -0.77
C HIS A 33 -10.48 -7.55 0.56
N GLU A 34 -9.38 -7.89 1.24
CA GLU A 34 -9.44 -8.54 2.56
C GLU A 34 -10.09 -7.64 3.61
N VAL A 35 -9.76 -6.35 3.62
CA VAL A 35 -10.38 -5.37 4.54
C VAL A 35 -11.88 -5.21 4.23
N VAL A 36 -12.28 -5.17 2.96
CA VAL A 36 -13.71 -5.14 2.58
C VAL A 36 -14.44 -6.37 3.13
N ILE A 37 -13.84 -7.57 3.05
CA ILE A 37 -14.42 -8.78 3.64
C ILE A 37 -14.53 -8.65 5.17
N ASP A 38 -13.49 -8.17 5.84
CA ASP A 38 -13.50 -7.97 7.29
C ASP A 38 -14.61 -7.00 7.74
N VAL A 39 -14.82 -5.92 6.98
CA VAL A 39 -15.89 -4.93 7.21
C VAL A 39 -17.27 -5.55 6.96
N LEU A 40 -17.44 -6.33 5.89
CA LEU A 40 -18.69 -7.06 5.63
C LEU A 40 -19.02 -8.07 6.74
N GLN A 41 -18.01 -8.73 7.31
CA GLN A 41 -18.20 -9.60 8.47
C GLN A 41 -18.64 -8.80 9.71
N ALA A 42 -18.11 -7.59 9.91
CA ALA A 42 -18.50 -6.72 11.02
C ALA A 42 -19.98 -6.30 10.95
N TRP A 43 -20.54 -6.08 9.76
CA TRP A 43 -21.98 -5.79 9.59
C TRP A 43 -22.91 -6.86 10.18
N LYS A 44 -22.46 -8.11 10.30
CA LYS A 44 -23.23 -9.19 10.94
C LYS A 44 -23.46 -8.95 12.44
N LEU A 45 -22.64 -8.13 13.08
CA LEU A 45 -22.76 -7.76 14.50
C LEU A 45 -23.88 -6.73 14.74
N VAL A 46 -24.30 -6.00 13.69
CA VAL A 46 -25.17 -4.83 13.80
C VAL A 46 -26.54 -5.07 13.14
N LYS A 47 -27.12 -6.24 13.39
CA LYS A 47 -28.45 -6.61 12.85
C LYS A 47 -29.51 -5.53 13.13
N PRO A 48 -30.48 -5.33 12.22
CA PRO A 48 -31.55 -4.36 12.42
C PRO A 48 -32.27 -4.62 13.75
N PHE A 49 -32.64 -3.55 14.44
CA PHE A 49 -33.65 -3.62 15.49
C PHE A 49 -34.95 -4.13 14.88
N VAL A 50 -35.64 -5.03 15.58
CA VAL A 50 -36.94 -5.52 15.13
C VAL A 50 -37.92 -4.34 15.14
N GLU A 51 -38.76 -4.23 14.10
CA GLU A 51 -39.82 -3.21 14.07
C GLU A 51 -40.64 -3.28 15.36
N GLY A 52 -40.64 -2.19 16.14
CA GLY A 52 -41.27 -2.13 17.47
C GLY A 52 -40.29 -1.90 18.63
N GLU A 53 -38.99 -2.17 18.45
CA GLU A 53 -37.92 -1.77 19.37
C GLU A 53 -37.37 -0.39 18.96
N GLY A 54 -38.15 0.66 19.18
CA GLY A 54 -37.65 2.03 19.04
C GLY A 54 -36.49 2.31 20.02
N PRO A 55 -35.71 3.38 19.80
CA PRO A 55 -34.61 3.77 20.70
C PRO A 55 -35.05 4.05 22.15
N GLU A 56 -36.35 4.15 22.41
CA GLU A 56 -36.96 4.35 23.73
C GLU A 56 -37.10 3.05 24.55
N HIS A 57 -36.86 1.87 23.97
CA HIS A 57 -37.00 0.56 24.65
C HIS A 57 -35.74 -0.32 24.59
N ILE A 58 -34.59 0.26 24.23
CA ILE A 58 -33.34 -0.51 24.17
C ILE A 58 -32.72 -0.61 25.57
N ASP A 59 -32.58 -1.84 26.07
CA ASP A 59 -31.80 -2.13 27.27
C ASP A 59 -30.36 -1.60 27.12
N LEU A 60 -30.04 -0.57 27.92
CA LEU A 60 -28.71 0.04 28.01
C LEU A 60 -27.56 -0.97 28.12
N PRO A 61 -27.68 -2.10 28.87
CA PRO A 61 -26.65 -3.13 28.90
C PRO A 61 -26.41 -3.83 27.55
N ILE A 62 -27.47 -4.11 26.78
CA ILE A 62 -27.38 -4.78 25.47
C ILE A 62 -26.74 -3.86 24.45
N LEU A 63 -27.06 -2.57 24.50
CA LEU A 63 -26.46 -1.55 23.62
C LEU A 63 -24.95 -1.42 23.87
N LYS A 64 -24.52 -1.39 25.14
CA LYS A 64 -23.10 -1.36 25.51
C LYS A 64 -22.33 -2.60 25.07
N ASP A 65 -22.93 -3.79 25.14
CA ASP A 65 -22.29 -5.03 24.66
C ASP A 65 -22.11 -5.03 23.13
N LYS A 66 -23.14 -4.62 22.38
CA LYS A 66 -23.05 -4.48 20.91
C LYS A 66 -22.00 -3.45 20.50
N GLU A 67 -21.99 -2.29 21.16
CA GLU A 67 -20.99 -1.25 20.96
C GLU A 67 -19.56 -1.78 21.23
N LYS A 68 -19.32 -2.41 22.39
CA LYS A 68 -18.00 -2.96 22.74
C LYS A 68 -17.49 -3.96 21.71
N LYS A 69 -18.36 -4.86 21.23
CA LYS A 69 -18.02 -5.84 20.18
C LYS A 69 -17.67 -5.16 18.86
N LEU A 70 -18.44 -4.15 18.46
CA LEU A 70 -18.17 -3.37 17.26
C LEU A 70 -16.83 -2.62 17.37
N LEU A 71 -16.60 -1.90 18.46
CA LEU A 71 -15.35 -1.17 18.72
C LEU A 71 -14.12 -2.10 18.71
N SER A 72 -14.24 -3.30 19.28
CA SER A 72 -13.18 -4.31 19.21
C SER A 72 -12.87 -4.71 17.77
N LYS A 73 -13.89 -4.96 16.93
CA LYS A 73 -13.68 -5.29 15.51
C LYS A 73 -13.08 -4.11 14.74
N ILE A 74 -13.48 -2.88 15.05
CA ILE A 74 -12.89 -1.67 14.49
C ILE A 74 -11.39 -1.60 14.83
N SER A 75 -11.03 -1.71 16.11
CA SER A 75 -9.64 -1.64 16.56
C SER A 75 -8.78 -2.69 15.85
N GLN A 76 -9.27 -3.92 15.71
CA GLN A 76 -8.57 -4.99 14.99
C GLN A 76 -8.27 -4.61 13.54
N VAL A 77 -9.27 -4.14 12.80
CA VAL A 77 -9.12 -3.79 11.37
C VAL A 77 -8.21 -2.56 11.23
N SER A 78 -8.37 -1.55 12.07
CA SER A 78 -7.56 -0.33 12.06
C SER A 78 -6.08 -0.59 12.36
N ARG A 79 -5.75 -1.46 13.33
CA ARG A 79 -4.36 -1.86 13.63
C ARG A 79 -3.70 -2.57 12.45
N ARG A 80 -4.44 -3.44 11.78
CA ARG A 80 -3.96 -4.15 10.59
C ARG A 80 -3.70 -3.19 9.43
N MET A 81 -4.61 -2.25 9.19
CA MET A 81 -4.43 -1.18 8.19
C MET A 81 -3.21 -0.30 8.51
N GLU A 82 -2.98 0.05 9.78
CA GLU A 82 -1.83 0.84 10.20
C GLU A 82 -0.49 0.15 9.92
N GLN A 83 -0.42 -1.17 10.12
CA GLN A 83 0.79 -1.94 9.82
C GLN A 83 1.16 -1.85 8.34
N VAL A 84 0.17 -2.01 7.45
CA VAL A 84 0.38 -1.91 6.00
C VAL A 84 0.67 -0.46 5.58
N ASP A 85 -0.04 0.52 6.15
CA ASP A 85 0.19 1.93 5.87
C ASP A 85 1.63 2.35 6.19
N LYS A 86 2.21 1.90 7.31
CA LYS A 86 3.63 2.18 7.63
C LYS A 86 4.59 1.70 6.53
N LEU A 87 4.33 0.53 5.94
CA LEU A 87 5.13 -0.01 4.85
C LEU A 87 4.95 0.82 3.56
N VAL A 88 3.71 1.16 3.23
CA VAL A 88 3.39 2.00 2.06
C VAL A 88 4.00 3.40 2.19
N GLN A 89 3.91 4.04 3.37
CA GLN A 89 4.49 5.35 3.62
C GLN A 89 6.01 5.32 3.55
N SER A 90 6.66 4.26 4.05
CA SER A 90 8.11 4.10 3.93
C SER A 90 8.57 4.10 2.47
N ALA A 91 7.83 3.43 1.57
CA ALA A 91 8.15 3.39 0.14
C ALA A 91 7.82 4.72 -0.57
N THR A 92 6.72 5.38 -0.17
CA THR A 92 6.19 6.57 -0.83
C THR A 92 6.91 7.86 -0.42
N SER A 93 7.45 7.93 0.80
CA SER A 93 8.10 9.14 1.31
C SER A 93 9.25 9.61 0.42
N ALA A 94 10.07 8.67 -0.06
CA ALA A 94 11.13 8.97 -1.03
C ALA A 94 10.54 9.51 -2.34
N SER A 95 9.51 8.84 -2.88
CA SER A 95 8.83 9.26 -4.11
C SER A 95 8.27 10.68 -4.01
N MET A 96 7.64 11.03 -2.88
CA MET A 96 7.09 12.36 -2.65
C MET A 96 8.16 13.44 -2.51
N LEU A 97 9.28 13.13 -1.84
CA LEU A 97 10.42 14.04 -1.74
C LEU A 97 10.98 14.37 -3.12
N ASN A 98 11.17 13.34 -3.94
CA ASN A 98 11.68 13.46 -5.31
C ASN A 98 10.74 14.33 -6.17
N LEU A 99 9.42 14.14 -6.04
CA LEU A 99 8.42 14.97 -6.72
C LEU A 99 8.49 16.45 -6.33
N LYS A 100 8.92 16.77 -5.10
CA LYS A 100 9.00 18.15 -4.60
C LYS A 100 10.34 18.84 -4.87
N GLN A 101 11.45 18.10 -4.79
CA GLN A 101 12.80 18.69 -4.79
C GLN A 101 13.47 18.65 -6.17
N ASP A 102 13.32 17.54 -6.90
CA ASP A 102 14.15 17.28 -8.09
C ASP A 102 13.39 17.50 -9.40
N ILE A 103 12.06 17.62 -9.33
CA ILE A 103 11.21 17.91 -10.47
C ILE A 103 11.18 19.43 -10.74
N PRO A 104 11.38 19.87 -12.00
CA PRO A 104 11.18 21.26 -12.38
C PRO A 104 9.80 21.76 -11.91
N THR A 105 9.75 22.94 -11.29
CA THR A 105 8.51 23.55 -10.79
C THR A 105 7.56 23.90 -11.93
N GLN A 106 6.81 22.90 -12.40
CA GLN A 106 5.59 23.14 -13.15
C GLN A 106 4.52 23.59 -12.15
N ILE A 107 4.16 24.88 -12.18
CA ILE A 107 3.18 25.50 -11.27
C ILE A 107 1.90 24.64 -11.14
N ARG A 108 1.42 24.05 -12.24
CA ARG A 108 0.23 23.18 -12.22
C ARG A 108 0.44 21.88 -11.43
N LEU A 109 1.59 21.23 -11.56
CA LEU A 109 1.88 20.01 -10.81
C LEU A 109 2.02 20.33 -9.33
N GLU A 110 2.76 21.39 -8.99
CA GLU A 110 2.97 21.82 -7.60
C GLU A 110 1.65 22.07 -6.87
N LEU A 111 0.75 22.89 -7.46
CA LEU A 111 -0.57 23.16 -6.90
C LEU A 111 -1.40 21.88 -6.68
N ARG A 112 -1.29 20.90 -7.59
CA ARG A 112 -2.03 19.64 -7.47
C ARG A 112 -1.42 18.69 -6.45
N ILE A 113 -0.09 18.64 -6.33
CA ILE A 113 0.59 17.86 -5.29
C ILE A 113 0.27 18.44 -3.92
N ASP A 114 0.27 19.76 -3.75
CA ASP A 114 -0.08 20.38 -2.47
C ASP A 114 -1.54 20.10 -2.09
N THR A 115 -2.47 20.20 -3.04
CA THR A 115 -3.87 19.81 -2.81
C THR A 115 -3.98 18.33 -2.42
N LEU A 116 -3.23 17.44 -3.09
CA LEU A 116 -3.24 16.01 -2.80
C LEU A 116 -2.76 15.72 -1.37
N LEU A 117 -1.66 16.36 -0.98
CA LEU A 117 -1.06 16.23 0.34
C LEU A 117 -1.97 16.78 1.44
N GLU A 118 -2.66 17.89 1.18
CA GLU A 118 -3.68 18.43 2.09
C GLU A 118 -4.80 17.40 2.31
N LEU A 119 -5.36 16.83 1.24
CA LEU A 119 -6.41 15.81 1.33
C LEU A 119 -5.95 14.56 2.10
N MET A 120 -4.75 14.07 1.82
CA MET A 120 -4.16 12.94 2.54
C MET A 120 -3.93 13.26 4.01
N SER A 121 -3.47 14.48 4.33
CA SER A 121 -3.27 14.95 5.70
C SER A 121 -4.58 15.01 6.48
N MET A 122 -5.65 15.55 5.88
CA MET A 122 -6.98 15.58 6.48
C MET A 122 -7.53 14.18 6.74
N MET A 123 -7.34 13.25 5.79
CA MET A 123 -7.73 11.85 5.95
C MET A 123 -6.96 11.18 7.10
N ASN A 124 -5.64 11.38 7.16
CA ASN A 124 -4.80 10.84 8.23
C ASN A 124 -5.18 11.43 9.60
N PHE A 125 -5.55 12.72 9.66
CA PHE A 125 -6.07 13.31 10.89
C PHE A 125 -7.37 12.64 11.35
N ALA A 126 -8.32 12.44 10.43
CA ALA A 126 -9.57 11.74 10.72
C ALA A 126 -9.33 10.29 11.15
N ASP A 127 -8.45 9.56 10.46
CA ASP A 127 -8.07 8.18 10.79
C ASP A 127 -7.41 8.08 12.18
N ASN A 128 -6.52 9.01 12.52
CA ASN A 128 -5.91 9.07 13.84
C ASN A 128 -6.95 9.29 14.94
N LYS A 129 -7.91 10.19 14.72
CA LYS A 129 -9.02 10.42 15.68
C LYS A 129 -9.94 9.21 15.77
N PHE A 130 -10.25 8.57 14.64
CA PHE A 130 -11.03 7.34 14.62
C PHE A 130 -10.37 6.24 15.43
N ARG A 131 -9.06 6.03 15.24
CA ARG A 131 -8.27 5.07 16.01
C ARG A 131 -8.25 5.40 17.50
N GLU A 132 -7.99 6.64 17.87
CA GLU A 132 -8.03 7.10 19.28
C GLU A 132 -9.40 6.81 19.93
N TYR A 133 -10.48 7.03 19.21
CA TYR A 133 -11.84 6.84 19.72
C TYR A 133 -12.30 5.38 19.77
N THR A 134 -11.67 4.52 18.98
CA THR A 134 -12.07 3.12 18.83
C THR A 134 -11.02 2.16 19.37
N ASP A 135 -9.93 2.67 19.94
CA ASP A 135 -8.88 1.84 20.51
C ASP A 135 -9.37 1.14 21.78
N VAL A 136 -9.63 -0.16 21.61
CA VAL A 136 -9.85 -1.11 22.70
C VAL A 136 -8.51 -1.83 22.91
N GLY A 137 -7.72 -1.36 23.86
CA GLY A 137 -6.53 -2.04 24.37
C GLY A 137 -6.77 -3.52 24.66
N GLU A 138 -5.71 -4.33 24.52
CA GLU A 138 -5.77 -5.79 24.69
C GLU A 138 -5.91 -6.21 26.17
N ASP A 139 -5.52 -5.32 27.10
CA ASP A 139 -5.66 -5.50 28.53
C ASP A 139 -6.81 -4.65 29.09
N ASP A 140 -7.66 -5.27 29.93
CA ASP A 140 -8.92 -4.77 30.51
C ASP A 140 -8.76 -3.53 31.44
N ASN A 141 -7.57 -2.90 31.47
CA ASN A 141 -7.27 -1.72 32.26
C ASN A 141 -7.40 -0.44 31.41
N ARG A 142 -8.63 0.06 31.33
CA ARG A 142 -9.05 1.37 30.79
C ARG A 142 -8.59 1.64 29.34
N THR A 143 -9.42 1.19 28.41
CA THR A 143 -9.34 1.61 27.01
C THR A 143 -10.04 2.96 26.83
N ILE A 144 -9.43 3.93 26.14
CA ILE A 144 -10.01 5.28 25.90
C ILE A 144 -11.43 5.18 25.33
N ALA A 145 -11.64 4.25 24.40
CA ALA A 145 -12.94 3.97 23.79
C ALA A 145 -14.06 3.64 24.79
N SER A 146 -13.74 3.02 25.93
CA SER A 146 -14.73 2.61 26.95
C SER A 146 -15.20 3.75 27.85
N GLY A 147 -14.46 4.87 27.88
CA GLY A 147 -14.76 6.05 28.69
C GLY A 147 -15.29 7.24 27.87
N LEU A 148 -15.41 7.11 26.56
CA LEU A 148 -15.92 8.19 25.71
C LEU A 148 -17.45 8.29 25.80
N GLU A 149 -17.93 9.54 25.86
CA GLU A 149 -19.36 9.82 25.76
C GLU A 149 -19.90 9.41 24.40
N ARG A 150 -21.08 8.78 24.39
CA ARG A 150 -21.78 8.36 23.15
C ARG A 150 -21.93 9.52 22.16
N HIS A 151 -22.23 10.72 22.66
CA HIS A 151 -22.35 11.91 21.81
C HIS A 151 -21.07 12.19 21.02
N THR A 152 -19.90 11.95 21.59
CA THR A 152 -18.60 12.14 20.91
C THR A 152 -18.44 11.18 19.74
N LEU A 153 -18.75 9.90 19.95
CA LEU A 153 -18.68 8.87 18.91
C LEU A 153 -19.74 9.12 17.82
N GLU A 154 -20.95 9.51 18.19
CA GLU A 154 -22.03 9.84 17.25
C GLU A 154 -21.69 11.08 16.40
N SER A 155 -21.14 12.12 17.02
CA SER A 155 -20.71 13.35 16.32
C SER A 155 -19.60 13.05 15.31
N PHE A 156 -18.60 12.27 15.70
CA PHE A 156 -17.53 11.83 14.81
C PHE A 156 -18.08 11.00 13.64
N ALA A 157 -18.93 10.01 13.91
CA ALA A 157 -19.53 9.17 12.88
C ALA A 157 -20.36 10.00 11.90
N THR A 158 -21.11 10.99 12.39
CA THR A 158 -21.88 11.92 11.56
C THR A 158 -20.99 12.79 10.68
N TYR A 159 -19.87 13.28 11.21
CA TYR A 159 -18.87 14.04 10.42
C TYR A 159 -18.33 13.20 9.26
N VAL A 160 -17.91 11.96 9.54
CA VAL A 160 -17.30 11.04 8.55
C VAL A 160 -18.23 10.82 7.35
N VAL A 161 -19.51 10.58 7.59
CA VAL A 161 -20.51 10.26 6.55
C VAL A 161 -21.31 11.47 6.06
N SER A 162 -20.93 12.69 6.45
CA SER A 162 -21.61 13.90 6.02
C SER A 162 -21.30 14.25 4.56
N HIS A 163 -22.17 15.04 3.93
CA HIS A 163 -21.98 15.53 2.56
C HIS A 163 -21.07 16.77 2.48
N SER A 164 -20.34 17.08 3.56
CA SER A 164 -19.44 18.23 3.59
C SER A 164 -18.20 17.97 2.72
N PRO A 165 -17.68 18.96 1.97
CA PRO A 165 -16.43 18.81 1.20
C PRO A 165 -15.21 18.41 2.03
N ASN A 166 -15.24 18.71 3.34
CA ASN A 166 -14.16 18.44 4.30
C ASN A 166 -14.43 17.19 5.16
N SER A 167 -15.53 16.48 4.91
CA SER A 167 -15.78 15.17 5.50
C SER A 167 -14.87 14.12 4.87
N VAL A 168 -14.78 12.94 5.50
CA VAL A 168 -14.10 11.78 4.90
C VAL A 168 -14.71 11.46 3.53
N GLN A 169 -16.04 11.46 3.40
CA GLN A 169 -16.72 11.25 2.12
C GLN A 169 -16.31 12.27 1.06
N GLY A 170 -16.34 13.57 1.39
CA GLY A 170 -15.96 14.65 0.48
C GLY A 170 -14.50 14.58 0.06
N ILE A 171 -13.61 14.17 0.96
CA ILE A 171 -12.19 13.94 0.65
C ILE A 171 -12.04 12.78 -0.34
N LEU A 172 -12.74 11.66 -0.16
CA LEU A 172 -12.70 10.54 -1.10
C LEU A 172 -13.18 10.93 -2.50
N ASP A 173 -14.23 11.74 -2.58
CA ASP A 173 -14.75 12.25 -3.86
C ASP A 173 -13.72 13.14 -4.57
N ARG A 174 -13.02 14.00 -3.82
CA ARG A 174 -11.96 14.86 -4.37
C ARG A 174 -10.72 14.07 -4.77
N LEU A 175 -10.30 13.08 -3.98
CA LEU A 175 -9.17 12.21 -4.34
C LEU A 175 -9.45 11.45 -5.62
N HIS A 176 -10.66 10.88 -5.76
CA HIS A 176 -11.04 10.17 -6.96
C HIS A 176 -11.02 11.07 -8.20
N SER A 177 -11.60 12.28 -8.15
CA SER A 177 -11.59 13.20 -9.29
C SER A 177 -10.19 13.70 -9.66
N MET A 178 -9.24 13.70 -8.71
CA MET A 178 -7.85 14.00 -9.00
C MET A 178 -7.13 12.87 -9.74
N ILE A 179 -7.46 11.60 -9.44
CA ILE A 179 -6.81 10.41 -10.03
C ILE A 179 -7.47 10.04 -11.36
N TYR A 180 -8.79 10.03 -11.40
CA TYR A 180 -9.62 9.68 -12.55
C TYR A 180 -10.63 10.81 -12.80
N PRO A 181 -10.21 11.88 -13.47
CA PRO A 181 -11.09 13.00 -13.81
C PRO A 181 -12.11 12.56 -14.85
N ASP A 182 -13.36 12.98 -14.67
CA ASP A 182 -14.47 12.67 -15.59
C ASP A 182 -14.15 13.22 -17.00
N ARG A 183 -14.12 12.33 -17.99
CA ARG A 183 -13.80 12.63 -19.38
C ARG A 183 -15.03 13.10 -20.17
N ASP A 184 -16.25 12.85 -19.67
CA ASP A 184 -17.51 13.04 -20.40
C ASP A 184 -18.23 14.35 -20.05
N GLN A 185 -17.81 15.04 -18.98
CA GLN A 185 -18.31 16.37 -18.68
C GLN A 185 -17.54 17.39 -19.52
N GLY A 186 -18.17 17.85 -20.61
CA GLY A 186 -17.68 18.83 -21.60
C GLY A 186 -17.35 20.23 -21.06
N HIS A 187 -16.74 20.32 -19.89
CA HIS A 187 -16.15 21.53 -19.35
C HIS A 187 -14.87 21.86 -20.12
N ALA A 188 -14.74 23.13 -20.50
CA ALA A 188 -13.60 23.68 -21.25
C ALA A 188 -12.23 23.53 -20.55
N PHE A 189 -12.19 22.96 -19.35
CA PHE A 189 -11.00 22.71 -18.55
C PHE A 189 -10.92 21.22 -18.22
N LEU A 190 -10.62 20.39 -19.22
CA LEU A 190 -10.25 18.99 -18.99
C LEU A 190 -8.98 18.95 -18.14
N HIS A 191 -9.11 18.54 -16.89
CA HIS A 191 -7.98 18.35 -16.00
C HIS A 191 -7.37 16.98 -16.24
N THR A 192 -6.09 16.92 -16.61
CA THR A 192 -5.34 15.66 -16.70
C THR A 192 -5.31 14.95 -15.34
N GLY A 193 -5.45 13.62 -15.30
CA GLY A 193 -5.29 12.84 -14.05
C GLY A 193 -3.92 13.05 -13.41
N ILE A 194 -3.82 12.99 -12.08
CA ILE A 194 -2.57 13.33 -11.37
C ILE A 194 -1.43 12.37 -11.73
N LEU A 195 -1.73 11.09 -11.95
CA LEU A 195 -0.73 10.08 -12.34
C LEU A 195 -0.15 10.39 -13.73
N GLN A 196 -1.01 10.81 -14.66
CA GLN A 196 -0.63 11.17 -16.02
C GLN A 196 0.16 12.48 -16.05
N LEU A 197 -0.21 13.45 -15.21
CA LEU A 197 0.53 14.70 -15.05
C LEU A 197 1.93 14.44 -14.49
N ILE A 198 2.05 13.64 -13.43
CA ILE A 198 3.35 13.25 -12.86
C ILE A 198 4.20 12.54 -13.91
N ARG A 199 3.62 11.56 -14.63
CA ARG A 199 4.31 10.86 -15.71
C ARG A 199 4.87 11.83 -16.77
N GLN A 200 4.08 12.81 -17.22
CA GLN A 200 4.54 13.82 -18.20
C GLN A 200 5.78 14.55 -17.70
N VAL A 201 5.76 14.98 -16.43
CA VAL A 201 6.88 15.72 -15.86
C VAL A 201 8.11 14.84 -15.63
N LEU A 202 7.93 13.59 -15.21
CA LEU A 202 9.04 12.63 -15.07
C LEU A 202 9.71 12.35 -16.44
N GLN A 203 8.94 12.32 -17.54
CA GLN A 203 9.50 12.19 -18.90
C GLN A 203 10.29 13.43 -19.35
N GLU A 204 9.80 14.63 -19.03
CA GLU A 204 10.47 15.89 -19.39
C GLU A 204 11.73 16.16 -18.53
N GLY A 205 11.78 15.59 -17.32
CA GLY A 205 12.85 15.79 -16.31
C GLY A 205 14.01 14.79 -16.36
N GLU A 206 14.15 13.99 -17.42
CA GLU A 206 15.16 12.90 -17.53
C GLU A 206 16.60 13.32 -17.19
N ASN A 207 16.96 14.61 -17.32
CA ASN A 207 18.30 15.12 -17.04
C ASN A 207 18.46 15.81 -15.67
N SER A 208 17.37 16.04 -14.93
CA SER A 208 17.38 16.75 -13.63
C SER A 208 17.08 15.83 -12.44
N LEU A 209 16.55 14.64 -12.67
CA LEU A 209 16.05 13.71 -11.65
C LEU A 209 17.11 12.71 -11.16
N CYS A 210 18.32 13.21 -11.00
CA CYS A 210 19.52 12.42 -10.70
C CYS A 210 19.54 11.90 -9.25
N HIS A 211 19.05 12.65 -8.26
CA HIS A 211 19.11 12.21 -6.85
C HIS A 211 18.08 11.16 -6.48
N VAL A 212 17.25 10.76 -7.44
CA VAL A 212 16.12 9.87 -7.27
C VAL A 212 16.57 8.41 -7.45
N GLN A 213 16.71 7.68 -6.34
CA GLN A 213 17.00 6.24 -6.36
C GLN A 213 15.75 5.39 -6.66
N GLN A 214 14.95 5.82 -7.63
CA GLN A 214 13.72 5.15 -8.05
C GLN A 214 13.51 5.36 -9.55
N SER A 215 12.88 4.40 -10.22
CA SER A 215 12.42 4.62 -11.60
C SER A 215 11.12 5.46 -11.63
N PRO A 216 10.82 6.17 -12.73
CA PRO A 216 9.51 6.81 -12.94
C PRO A 216 8.34 5.90 -12.63
N HIS A 217 8.44 4.64 -13.07
CA HIS A 217 7.46 3.60 -12.82
C HIS A 217 7.22 3.39 -11.33
N GLN A 218 8.29 3.27 -10.53
CA GLN A 218 8.22 3.09 -9.08
C GLN A 218 7.60 4.29 -8.37
N ILE A 219 7.95 5.52 -8.78
CA ILE A 219 7.39 6.75 -8.20
C ILE A 219 5.87 6.77 -8.36
N ILE A 220 5.39 6.50 -9.58
CA ILE A 220 3.96 6.48 -9.90
C ILE A 220 3.26 5.36 -9.11
N TYR A 221 3.85 4.17 -9.06
CA TYR A 221 3.28 3.02 -8.36
C TYR A 221 3.19 3.23 -6.84
N ASN A 222 4.25 3.74 -6.22
CA ASN A 222 4.26 4.03 -4.78
C ASN A 222 3.21 5.09 -4.41
N LEU A 223 3.11 6.16 -5.22
CA LEU A 223 2.09 7.17 -5.03
C LEU A 223 0.68 6.55 -5.10
N TYR A 224 0.41 5.72 -6.10
CA TYR A 224 -0.86 5.02 -6.22
C TYR A 224 -1.17 4.17 -4.97
N ASN A 225 -0.20 3.40 -4.47
CA ASN A 225 -0.40 2.59 -3.27
C ASN A 225 -0.76 3.44 -2.04
N SER A 226 -0.10 4.59 -1.86
CA SER A 226 -0.42 5.52 -0.77
C SER A 226 -1.81 6.14 -0.91
N LEU A 227 -2.24 6.44 -2.14
CA LEU A 227 -3.59 6.92 -2.42
C LEU A 227 -4.65 5.84 -2.21
N GLN A 228 -4.39 4.58 -2.58
CA GLN A 228 -5.31 3.48 -2.29
C GLN A 228 -5.41 3.21 -0.78
N MET A 229 -4.30 3.24 -0.05
CA MET A 229 -4.29 3.08 1.40
C MET A 229 -5.09 4.20 2.09
N THR A 230 -4.91 5.44 1.65
CA THR A 230 -5.67 6.61 2.13
C THR A 230 -7.18 6.42 1.89
N GLN A 231 -7.56 5.95 0.71
CA GLN A 231 -8.96 5.72 0.37
C GLN A 231 -9.56 4.53 1.13
N LEU A 232 -8.78 3.47 1.37
CA LEU A 232 -9.20 2.32 2.15
C LEU A 232 -9.51 2.68 3.60
N LYS A 233 -8.68 3.53 4.23
CA LYS A 233 -8.95 4.10 5.57
C LYS A 233 -10.28 4.86 5.57
N GLY A 234 -10.48 5.73 4.57
CA GLY A 234 -11.72 6.49 4.42
C GLY A 234 -12.95 5.58 4.29
N TYR A 235 -12.88 4.58 3.40
CA TYR A 235 -13.95 3.59 3.22
C TYR A 235 -14.27 2.85 4.53
N ALA A 236 -13.25 2.35 5.23
CA ALA A 236 -13.43 1.65 6.50
C ALA A 236 -14.08 2.56 7.56
N MET A 237 -13.59 3.80 7.72
CA MET A 237 -14.17 4.79 8.63
C MET A 237 -15.65 5.03 8.34
N MET A 238 -16.04 5.17 7.06
CA MET A 238 -17.44 5.38 6.69
C MET A 238 -18.33 4.18 7.05
N GLN A 239 -17.88 2.97 6.71
CA GLN A 239 -18.61 1.74 7.00
C GLN A 239 -18.84 1.54 8.49
N PHE A 240 -17.80 1.73 9.29
CA PHE A 240 -17.90 1.61 10.74
C PHE A 240 -18.69 2.76 11.38
N SER A 241 -18.66 3.96 10.78
CA SER A 241 -19.49 5.09 11.24
C SER A 241 -20.99 4.79 11.06
N TRP A 242 -21.41 4.24 9.92
CA TRP A 242 -22.80 3.79 9.75
C TRP A 242 -23.18 2.66 10.70
N MET A 243 -22.27 1.71 10.95
CA MET A 243 -22.49 0.68 11.97
C MET A 243 -22.70 1.30 13.36
N LEU A 244 -21.87 2.27 13.78
CA LEU A 244 -22.02 2.97 15.06
C LEU A 244 -23.35 3.71 15.14
N LEU A 245 -23.69 4.50 14.11
CA LEU A 245 -24.96 5.22 14.03
C LEU A 245 -26.16 4.26 14.09
N ARG A 246 -26.03 3.07 13.48
CA ARG A 246 -27.04 2.02 13.57
C ARG A 246 -27.15 1.45 14.98
N VAL A 247 -26.04 1.12 15.66
CA VAL A 247 -26.05 0.70 17.08
C VAL A 247 -26.74 1.75 17.95
N TYR A 248 -26.56 3.03 17.63
CA TYR A 248 -27.17 4.17 18.31
C TYR A 248 -28.63 4.45 17.90
N GLY A 249 -29.23 3.61 17.06
CA GLY A 249 -30.64 3.78 16.66
C GLY A 249 -30.89 5.05 15.84
N LYS A 250 -29.89 5.55 15.11
CA LYS A 250 -30.01 6.76 14.26
C LYS A 250 -30.52 6.46 12.84
N GLY A 251 -30.59 5.18 12.46
CA GLY A 251 -31.03 4.75 11.14
C GLY A 251 -30.55 3.34 10.80
N ASN A 252 -30.97 2.83 9.64
CA ASN A 252 -30.61 1.49 9.17
C ASN A 252 -29.25 1.48 8.42
N PHE A 253 -29.00 2.48 7.58
CA PHE A 253 -27.76 2.71 6.84
C PHE A 253 -27.24 1.55 5.96
N THR A 254 -28.02 0.47 5.79
CA THR A 254 -27.62 -0.70 4.99
C THR A 254 -27.49 -0.34 3.51
N LEU A 255 -28.41 0.46 2.97
CA LEU A 255 -28.38 0.87 1.56
C LEU A 255 -27.20 1.81 1.28
N GLU A 256 -26.95 2.77 2.17
CA GLU A 256 -25.83 3.71 2.09
C GLU A 256 -24.49 2.97 2.13
N SER A 257 -24.39 1.96 3.00
CA SER A 257 -23.25 1.05 3.10
C SER A 257 -23.01 0.26 1.80
N GLU A 258 -24.07 -0.31 1.23
CA GLU A 258 -24.02 -1.07 -0.02
C GLU A 258 -23.59 -0.19 -1.20
N LEU A 259 -24.24 0.97 -1.37
CA LEU A 259 -23.90 1.93 -2.43
C LEU A 259 -22.46 2.43 -2.31
N MET A 260 -21.99 2.70 -1.09
CA MET A 260 -20.60 3.12 -0.88
C MET A 260 -19.61 2.01 -1.21
N ARG A 261 -19.93 0.75 -0.89
CA ARG A 261 -19.07 -0.39 -1.25
C ARG A 261 -18.97 -0.55 -2.76
N GLU A 262 -20.10 -0.50 -3.47
CA GLU A 262 -20.10 -0.58 -4.93
C GLU A 262 -19.29 0.54 -5.55
N ARG A 263 -19.54 1.79 -5.12
CA ARG A 263 -18.78 2.96 -5.56
C ARG A 263 -17.30 2.85 -5.26
N TYR A 264 -16.91 2.33 -4.09
CA TYR A 264 -15.50 2.15 -3.74
C TYR A 264 -14.80 1.17 -4.69
N LEU A 265 -15.44 0.03 -4.99
CA LEU A 265 -14.90 -0.98 -5.89
C LEU A 265 -14.83 -0.48 -7.35
N GLU A 266 -15.86 0.23 -7.80
CA GLU A 266 -15.89 0.88 -9.11
C GLU A 266 -14.74 1.89 -9.26
N ARG A 267 -14.62 2.83 -8.31
CA ARG A 267 -13.54 3.82 -8.30
C ARG A 267 -12.16 3.20 -8.27
N MET A 268 -11.97 2.12 -7.51
CA MET A 268 -10.69 1.41 -7.48
C MET A 268 -10.33 0.85 -8.86
N ALA A 269 -11.31 0.27 -9.57
CA ALA A 269 -11.11 -0.23 -10.93
C ALA A 269 -10.78 0.89 -11.92
N GLU A 270 -11.50 2.02 -11.88
CA GLU A 270 -11.24 3.20 -12.72
C GLU A 270 -9.84 3.78 -12.47
N GLN A 271 -9.46 3.91 -11.20
CA GLN A 271 -8.14 4.41 -10.81
C GLN A 271 -7.02 3.45 -11.22
N ALA A 272 -7.27 2.13 -11.21
CA ALA A 272 -6.33 1.14 -11.73
C ALA A 272 -6.13 1.26 -13.25
N ILE A 273 -7.17 1.65 -14.00
CA ILE A 273 -7.04 1.99 -15.43
C ILE A 273 -6.12 3.20 -15.60
N SER A 274 -6.34 4.28 -14.84
CA SER A 274 -5.47 5.46 -14.84
C SER A 274 -4.01 5.10 -14.51
N LEU A 275 -3.80 4.24 -13.53
CA LEU A 275 -2.47 3.74 -13.19
C LEU A 275 -1.84 2.98 -14.37
N LYS A 276 -2.57 2.04 -14.96
CA LYS A 276 -2.09 1.24 -16.09
C LYS A 276 -1.66 2.11 -17.27
N GLU A 277 -2.47 3.13 -17.62
CA GLU A 277 -2.13 4.11 -18.67
C GLU A 277 -0.87 4.92 -18.34
N ALA A 278 -0.70 5.29 -17.07
CA ALA A 278 0.49 6.03 -16.63
C ALA A 278 1.75 5.15 -16.66
N LEU A 279 1.66 3.90 -16.18
CA LEU A 279 2.77 2.97 -16.10
C LEU A 279 3.21 2.40 -17.44
N SER A 280 2.28 2.19 -18.40
CA SER A 280 2.62 1.65 -19.72
C SER A 280 3.59 2.55 -20.50
N ASN A 281 3.65 3.83 -20.12
CA ASN A 281 4.46 4.86 -20.76
C ASN A 281 5.54 5.41 -19.82
N ALA A 282 5.76 4.79 -18.65
CA ALA A 282 6.78 5.19 -17.68
C ALA A 282 7.98 4.25 -17.78
N ASP A 283 9.19 4.81 -17.79
CA ASP A 283 10.41 4.01 -17.79
C ASP A 283 10.55 3.23 -16.47
N ALA A 284 10.90 1.95 -16.58
CA ALA A 284 11.19 1.07 -15.46
C ALA A 284 12.67 1.13 -15.07
N ALA A 285 13.53 1.71 -15.90
CA ALA A 285 14.93 1.93 -15.60
C ALA A 285 15.09 2.90 -14.43
N TYR A 286 15.99 2.55 -13.51
CA TYR A 286 16.43 3.49 -12.50
C TYR A 286 17.19 4.63 -13.17
N TRP A 287 16.93 5.84 -12.73
CA TRP A 287 17.80 6.95 -13.10
C TRP A 287 19.16 6.75 -12.46
N ARG A 288 20.12 6.49 -13.34
CA ARG A 288 21.54 6.55 -13.02
C ARG A 288 21.95 7.93 -13.52
N CYS A 289 22.52 8.76 -12.66
CA CYS A 289 23.07 10.07 -13.03
C CYS A 289 24.34 9.92 -13.88
N ASP A 290 24.33 8.92 -14.76
CA ASP A 290 25.41 8.59 -15.64
C ASP A 290 25.62 9.80 -16.55
N PRO A 291 26.86 10.30 -16.65
CA PRO A 291 27.15 11.41 -17.52
C PRO A 291 26.76 11.03 -18.95
N LYS A 292 26.13 11.96 -19.68
CA LYS A 292 25.67 11.73 -21.06
C LYS A 292 26.76 11.18 -21.97
N HIS A 293 28.02 11.45 -21.66
CA HIS A 293 29.18 10.98 -22.40
C HIS A 293 30.10 10.26 -21.43
N HIS A 294 30.32 8.97 -21.69
CA HIS A 294 31.20 8.15 -20.89
C HIS A 294 32.63 8.24 -21.41
N VAL A 295 33.53 8.76 -20.58
CA VAL A 295 34.97 8.85 -20.78
C VAL A 295 35.68 7.90 -19.80
N GLU A 296 36.55 7.03 -20.33
CA GLU A 296 37.33 6.08 -19.54
C GLU A 296 38.36 6.81 -18.67
N GLY A 297 38.45 6.44 -17.39
CA GLY A 297 39.32 7.09 -16.40
C GLY A 297 38.71 8.32 -15.71
N GLU A 298 37.61 8.87 -16.24
CA GLU A 298 36.89 9.99 -15.61
C GLU A 298 35.51 9.55 -15.09
N THR A 299 34.73 8.90 -15.96
CA THR A 299 33.31 8.58 -15.68
C THR A 299 33.05 7.08 -15.57
N TYR A 300 33.96 6.25 -16.10
CA TYR A 300 33.97 4.82 -15.91
C TYR A 300 35.42 4.31 -15.95
N ALA A 301 35.69 3.18 -15.33
CA ALA A 301 36.95 2.47 -15.48
C ALA A 301 36.65 1.10 -16.08
N GLN A 302 37.27 0.75 -17.21
CA GLN A 302 37.08 -0.55 -17.80
C GLN A 302 37.91 -1.59 -17.04
N LEU A 303 37.24 -2.56 -16.41
CA LEU A 303 37.91 -3.73 -15.84
C LEU A 303 38.34 -4.66 -16.98
N THR A 304 39.56 -4.45 -17.50
CA THR A 304 40.10 -5.23 -18.63
C THR A 304 40.49 -6.66 -18.25
N ARG A 305 40.68 -6.95 -16.96
CA ARG A 305 41.12 -8.25 -16.44
C ARG A 305 40.42 -8.60 -15.14
N LEU A 306 39.11 -8.79 -15.19
CA LEU A 306 38.40 -9.45 -14.09
C LEU A 306 38.81 -10.92 -14.05
N LEU A 307 39.81 -11.24 -13.24
CA LEU A 307 40.16 -12.62 -12.90
C LEU A 307 39.17 -13.11 -11.85
N GLN A 308 38.06 -13.69 -12.30
CA GLN A 308 37.17 -14.45 -11.42
C GLN A 308 37.73 -15.87 -11.32
N GLY A 309 38.51 -16.12 -10.27
CA GLY A 309 38.96 -17.45 -9.89
C GLY A 309 38.08 -17.98 -8.78
N TYR A 310 37.73 -19.27 -8.84
CA TYR A 310 37.13 -19.98 -7.73
C TYR A 310 37.98 -21.22 -7.43
N ILE A 311 38.06 -21.57 -6.15
CA ILE A 311 38.76 -22.77 -5.70
C ILE A 311 37.73 -23.89 -5.69
N GLN A 312 38.04 -25.00 -6.33
CA GLN A 312 37.22 -26.20 -6.33
C GLN A 312 38.10 -27.41 -6.07
N ASN A 313 37.62 -28.38 -5.30
CA ASN A 313 38.34 -29.63 -5.10
C ASN A 313 38.37 -30.44 -6.41
N GLU A 314 39.52 -31.07 -6.70
CA GLU A 314 39.70 -31.83 -7.95
C GLU A 314 38.69 -33.00 -8.08
N VAL A 315 38.38 -33.64 -6.95
CA VAL A 315 37.35 -34.68 -6.84
C VAL A 315 35.98 -34.20 -7.37
N ASP A 316 35.69 -32.91 -7.32
CA ASP A 316 34.42 -32.34 -7.77
C ASP A 316 34.45 -31.92 -9.25
N LEU A 317 35.60 -32.01 -9.92
CA LEU A 317 35.81 -31.63 -11.33
C LEU A 317 35.59 -32.78 -12.33
N ASN A 318 35.36 -34.00 -11.86
CA ASN A 318 35.03 -35.14 -12.71
C ASN A 318 33.87 -35.96 -12.15
N SER A 319 33.10 -36.57 -13.06
CA SER A 319 31.98 -37.44 -12.70
C SER A 319 32.36 -38.68 -11.88
N GLN A 320 33.63 -39.06 -11.89
CA GLN A 320 34.13 -40.26 -11.22
C GLN A 320 34.52 -39.98 -9.75
N GLN A 321 34.52 -38.72 -9.32
CA GLN A 321 34.92 -38.30 -7.98
C GLN A 321 36.32 -38.79 -7.59
N THR A 322 37.31 -38.53 -8.43
CA THR A 322 38.71 -38.93 -8.19
C THR A 322 39.69 -37.78 -8.35
N CYS A 323 40.89 -37.90 -7.75
CA CYS A 323 41.98 -36.92 -7.89
C CYS A 323 43.18 -37.55 -8.64
N ARG A 324 42.95 -38.04 -9.86
CA ARG A 324 43.95 -38.81 -10.61
C ARG A 324 44.54 -38.06 -11.79
N GLU A 325 43.96 -36.93 -12.16
CA GLU A 325 44.33 -36.20 -13.37
C GLU A 325 45.18 -34.99 -13.00
N ASN A 326 45.72 -34.31 -14.01
CA ASN A 326 46.49 -33.08 -13.80
C ASN A 326 45.67 -31.85 -14.20
N CYS A 327 46.12 -30.66 -13.81
CA CYS A 327 45.41 -29.41 -14.11
C CYS A 327 45.18 -29.17 -15.61
N GLY A 328 46.03 -29.72 -16.50
CA GLY A 328 45.88 -29.60 -17.95
C GLY A 328 44.74 -30.44 -18.53
N TYR A 329 44.30 -31.47 -17.81
CA TYR A 329 43.15 -32.30 -18.18
C TYR A 329 41.83 -31.54 -18.06
N TYR A 330 41.72 -30.63 -17.08
CA TYR A 330 40.50 -29.87 -16.79
C TYR A 330 40.48 -28.52 -17.55
N GLN A 331 40.24 -28.57 -18.86
CA GLN A 331 40.21 -27.35 -19.69
C GLN A 331 38.95 -26.49 -19.49
N VAL A 332 37.84 -27.11 -19.07
CA VAL A 332 36.59 -26.43 -18.71
C VAL A 332 36.13 -27.01 -17.38
N THR A 333 36.10 -26.18 -16.35
CA THR A 333 35.70 -26.60 -15.01
C THR A 333 34.18 -26.72 -14.94
N LYS A 334 33.69 -27.95 -14.81
CA LYS A 334 32.28 -28.27 -14.56
C LYS A 334 32.18 -28.99 -13.24
N GLN A 335 31.31 -28.52 -12.35
CA GLN A 335 31.10 -29.14 -11.06
C GLN A 335 30.22 -30.39 -11.19
N HIS A 336 30.71 -31.51 -10.63
CA HIS A 336 30.05 -32.81 -10.62
C HIS A 336 29.67 -33.28 -9.21
N GLY A 337 30.18 -32.61 -8.17
CA GLY A 337 29.93 -32.94 -6.77
C GLY A 337 30.26 -31.78 -5.84
N CYS A 338 30.17 -32.03 -4.54
CA CYS A 338 30.70 -31.13 -3.54
C CYS A 338 31.26 -31.95 -2.37
N TYR A 339 32.56 -32.19 -2.41
CA TYR A 339 33.24 -33.06 -1.46
C TYR A 339 33.30 -32.40 -0.09
N GLU A 340 32.73 -33.09 0.90
CA GLU A 340 32.64 -32.67 2.30
C GLU A 340 31.99 -31.29 2.51
N ASN A 341 31.16 -30.81 1.57
CA ASN A 341 30.55 -29.47 1.62
C ASN A 341 31.55 -28.31 1.79
N ASN A 342 32.79 -28.48 1.29
CA ASN A 342 33.83 -27.46 1.38
C ASN A 342 33.81 -26.52 0.16
N PHE A 343 34.96 -26.30 -0.49
CA PHE A 343 35.16 -25.36 -1.59
C PHE A 343 34.40 -25.77 -2.87
N CYS A 344 33.12 -25.36 -2.95
CA CYS A 344 32.21 -25.61 -4.05
C CYS A 344 31.56 -24.28 -4.46
N ALA A 345 31.55 -23.95 -5.76
CA ALA A 345 31.23 -22.60 -6.27
C ALA A 345 29.93 -22.55 -7.06
#